data_AF-D8V3H2-F1
#
_entry.id   AF-D8V3H2-F1
#
_cell.length_a   1.000
_cell.length_b   1.000
_cell.length_c   1.000
_cell.angle_alpha   90.00
_cell.angle_beta   90.00
_cell.angle_gamma   90.00
#
_symmetry.space_group_name_H-M   'P 1'
#
loop_
_entity.id
_entity.type
_entity.pdbx_description
1 polymer ?
#
loop_
_entity_poly.entity_id
_entity_poly.type
_entity_poly.pdbx_seq_one_letter_code
_entity_poly.pdbx_strand_id
1 'polypeptide(L)'
;IVRLDGVDAFGRANEVAIVKVPRALPRLIPMPQKIAGKQRLFVSISSIVRAHLAELFPGREVTEFSQFRVTRNSDLAVDEEDVINLRMALRQGLHHRHYGQAVRLEVSASCSAVLANVLLQQHGLPQQALFRVKGPVNMVRQMQLIDLVDDPALLFSPWKPAWPRQLVAGRSVMEQMRKGDVLIHQPFEDFDAVLELLREAVNDPQVLAIKQTIYR
;
A
#
# COMPACT_ATOMS: atom_id res chain seq x y z
N ILE A 1 7.61 10.00 15.14
CA ILE A 1 8.77 10.11 16.05
C ILE A 1 8.36 11.09 17.15
N VAL A 2 8.77 10.82 18.37
CA VAL A 2 8.41 11.60 19.57
C VAL A 2 9.69 11.88 20.34
N ARG A 3 9.87 13.12 20.80
CA ARG A 3 10.90 13.48 21.78
C ARG A 3 10.27 13.47 23.17
N LEU A 4 10.95 12.83 24.11
CA LEU A 4 10.46 12.59 25.46
C LEU A 4 11.45 13.17 26.46
N ASP A 5 10.91 13.81 27.50
CA ASP A 5 11.66 14.21 28.69
C ASP A 5 11.25 13.34 29.89
N GLY A 6 12.14 13.25 30.89
CA GLY A 6 11.98 12.41 32.08
C GLY A 6 12.33 10.94 31.86
N VAL A 7 12.12 10.14 32.92
CA VAL A 7 12.42 8.70 32.99
C VAL A 7 11.16 7.86 32.85
N ASP A 8 11.26 6.70 32.19
CA ASP A 8 10.17 5.75 32.15
C ASP A 8 9.97 5.02 33.49
N ALA A 9 8.90 4.22 33.59
CA ALA A 9 8.58 3.43 34.79
C ALA A 9 9.68 2.40 35.18
N PHE A 10 10.69 2.20 34.33
CA PHE A 10 11.82 1.30 34.55
C PHE A 10 13.14 2.06 34.79
N GLY A 11 13.08 3.38 34.99
CA GLY A 11 14.24 4.24 35.23
C GLY A 11 15.12 4.50 34.00
N ARG A 12 14.64 4.20 32.79
CA ARG A 12 15.38 4.43 31.55
C ARG A 12 15.09 5.82 31.01
N ALA A 13 16.14 6.51 30.57
CA ALA A 13 16.04 7.78 29.87
C ALA A 13 16.39 7.55 28.39
N ASN A 14 15.37 7.40 27.53
CA ASN A 14 15.53 7.49 26.09
C ASN A 14 14.88 8.77 25.58
N GLU A 15 15.66 9.65 24.96
CA GLU A 15 15.19 10.95 24.49
C GLU A 15 14.18 10.85 23.33
N VAL A 16 14.19 9.73 22.60
CA VAL A 16 13.37 9.56 21.39
C VAL A 16 12.62 8.22 21.42
N ALA A 17 11.37 8.25 20.94
CA ALA A 17 10.53 7.07 20.70
C ALA A 17 9.88 7.08 19.31
N ILE A 18 9.63 5.87 18.77
CA ILE A 18 8.93 5.67 17.50
C ILE A 18 7.60 4.98 17.76
N VAL A 19 6.50 5.72 17.60
CA VAL A 19 5.16 5.15 17.56
C VAL A 19 4.89 4.63 16.15
N LYS A 20 4.77 3.31 16.00
CA LYS A 20 4.41 2.67 14.73
C LYS A 20 2.90 2.56 14.63
N VAL A 21 2.33 3.04 13.52
CA VAL A 21 0.90 2.87 13.24
C VAL A 21 0.70 1.59 12.40
N PRO A 22 0.03 0.54 12.93
CA PRO A 22 -0.19 -0.72 12.23
C PRO A 22 -0.84 -0.53 10.86
N ARG A 23 -0.48 -1.36 9.87
CA ARG A 23 -1.05 -1.27 8.51
C ARG A 23 -2.53 -1.66 8.45
N ALA A 24 -2.98 -2.51 9.37
CA ALA A 24 -4.38 -2.97 9.46
C ALA A 24 -5.35 -1.85 9.88
N LEU A 25 -4.86 -0.78 10.51
CA LEU A 25 -5.70 0.33 10.94
C LEU A 25 -5.96 1.31 9.79
N PRO A 26 -7.21 1.81 9.64
CA PRO A 26 -7.53 2.82 8.64
C PRO A 26 -6.71 4.09 8.88
N ARG A 27 -6.33 4.80 7.81
CA ARG A 27 -5.56 6.04 7.93
C ARG A 27 -6.46 7.26 8.11
N LEU A 28 -7.68 7.14 7.63
CA LEU A 28 -8.75 8.10 7.83
C LEU A 28 -9.95 7.41 8.43
N ILE A 29 -10.55 8.04 9.43
CA ILE A 29 -11.67 7.51 10.18
C ILE A 29 -12.83 8.51 10.06
N PRO A 30 -14.03 8.06 9.65
CA PRO A 30 -15.20 8.92 9.60
C PRO A 30 -15.60 9.33 11.01
N MET A 31 -15.92 10.61 11.19
CA MET A 31 -16.42 11.10 12.47
C MET A 31 -17.87 10.65 12.67
N PRO A 32 -18.28 10.34 13.92
CA PRO A 32 -19.66 9.99 14.23
C PRO A 32 -20.64 11.07 13.77
N GLN A 33 -21.82 10.66 13.30
CA GLN A 33 -22.85 11.59 12.79
C GLN A 33 -23.26 12.65 13.81
N LYS A 34 -23.25 12.32 15.11
CA LYS A 34 -23.51 13.27 16.20
C LYS A 34 -22.54 14.47 16.24
N ILE A 35 -21.33 14.32 15.71
CA ILE A 35 -20.30 15.38 15.61
C ILE A 35 -20.34 16.02 14.23
N ALA A 36 -20.47 15.21 13.18
CA ALA A 36 -20.40 15.69 11.80
C ALA A 36 -21.68 16.40 11.34
N GLY A 37 -22.83 16.15 11.99
CA GLY A 37 -24.11 16.71 11.62
C GLY A 37 -24.49 16.29 10.19
N LYS A 38 -24.62 17.29 9.30
CA LYS A 38 -24.90 17.08 7.86
C LYS A 38 -23.64 16.99 6.99
N GLN A 39 -22.45 17.25 7.55
CA GLN A 39 -21.19 17.21 6.81
C GLN A 39 -20.58 15.81 6.84
N ARG A 40 -19.70 15.51 5.88
CA ARG A 40 -18.83 14.32 5.93
C ARG A 40 -17.47 14.74 6.50
N LEU A 41 -17.26 14.48 7.79
CA LEU A 41 -16.01 14.81 8.48
C LEU A 41 -15.16 13.56 8.69
N PHE A 42 -13.85 13.70 8.48
CA PHE A 42 -12.88 12.64 8.66
C PHE A 42 -11.73 13.13 9.54
N VAL A 43 -11.19 12.22 10.36
CA VAL A 43 -10.00 12.48 11.16
C VAL A 43 -8.89 11.53 10.74
N SER A 44 -7.66 12.04 10.69
CA SER A 44 -6.50 11.18 10.42
C SER A 44 -6.11 10.39 11.66
N ILE A 45 -5.66 9.15 11.47
CA ILE A 45 -5.12 8.35 12.57
C ILE A 45 -3.92 9.04 13.24
N SER A 46 -3.16 9.83 12.47
CA SER A 46 -2.05 10.61 13.01
C SER A 46 -2.50 11.70 13.99
N SER A 47 -3.67 12.30 13.76
CA SER A 47 -4.29 13.27 14.65
C SER A 47 -4.77 12.61 15.94
N ILE A 48 -5.37 11.42 15.84
CA ILE A 48 -5.79 10.63 17.01
C ILE A 48 -4.57 10.24 17.84
N VAL A 49 -3.54 9.66 17.22
CA VAL A 49 -2.30 9.31 17.92
C VAL A 49 -1.72 10.53 18.62
N ARG A 50 -1.65 11.68 17.92
CA ARG A 50 -1.15 12.93 18.51
C ARG A 50 -1.95 13.35 19.75
N ALA A 51 -3.28 13.26 19.72
CA ALA A 51 -4.15 13.65 20.83
C ALA A 51 -3.95 12.74 22.06
N HIS A 52 -3.56 11.49 21.87
CA HIS A 52 -3.37 10.49 22.93
C HIS A 52 -1.89 10.15 23.20
N LEU A 53 -0.93 10.99 22.74
CA LEU A 53 0.50 10.71 22.92
C LEU A 53 0.88 10.59 24.40
N ALA A 54 0.29 11.41 25.28
CA ALA A 54 0.56 11.37 26.72
C ALA A 54 0.18 10.02 27.35
N GLU A 55 -0.90 9.39 26.88
CA GLU A 55 -1.34 8.08 27.37
C GLU A 55 -0.39 6.96 26.93
N LEU A 56 0.31 7.12 25.80
CA LEU A 56 1.31 6.18 25.31
C LEU A 56 2.64 6.25 26.09
N PHE A 57 2.90 7.36 26.79
CA PHE A 57 4.14 7.61 27.51
C PHE A 57 3.86 8.10 28.95
N PRO A 58 3.23 7.28 29.80
CA PRO A 58 2.88 7.69 31.16
C PRO A 58 4.13 8.02 31.98
N GLY A 59 4.05 9.11 32.77
CA GLY A 59 5.16 9.59 33.60
C GLY A 59 6.25 10.35 32.84
N ARG A 60 6.06 10.58 31.53
CA ARG A 60 7.02 11.29 30.68
C ARG A 60 6.37 12.44 29.96
N GLU A 61 7.12 13.51 29.74
CA GLU A 61 6.64 14.65 28.99
C GLU A 61 6.95 14.49 27.50
N VAL A 62 5.93 14.68 26.66
CA VAL A 62 6.08 14.68 25.20
C VAL A 62 6.38 16.12 24.75
N THR A 63 7.64 16.42 24.49
CA THR A 63 8.09 17.78 24.13
C THR A 63 7.96 18.07 22.64
N GLU A 64 8.20 17.06 21.79
CA GLU A 64 8.10 17.19 20.34
C GLU A 64 7.49 15.96 19.69
N PHE A 65 6.75 16.18 18.60
CA PHE A 65 6.18 15.12 17.77
C PHE A 65 6.29 15.48 16.31
N SER A 66 6.63 14.49 15.48
CA SER A 66 6.57 14.63 14.02
C SER A 66 6.22 13.32 13.33
N GLN A 67 5.44 13.42 12.26
CA GLN A 67 5.20 12.30 11.37
C GLN A 67 6.39 12.13 10.45
N PHE A 68 6.70 10.88 10.10
CA PHE A 68 7.74 10.59 9.14
C PHE A 68 7.46 9.31 8.36
N ARG A 69 8.05 9.20 7.17
CA ARG A 69 8.05 8.02 6.33
C ARG A 69 9.46 7.80 5.79
N VAL A 70 9.93 6.57 5.91
CA VAL A 70 11.15 6.12 5.23
C VAL A 70 10.74 5.31 4.02
N THR A 71 11.32 5.62 2.87
CA THR A 71 11.23 4.80 1.66
C THR A 71 12.54 4.03 1.52
N ARG A 72 12.42 2.75 1.23
CA ARG A 72 13.55 1.83 1.05
C ARG A 72 13.55 1.29 -0.37
N ASN A 73 14.75 1.08 -0.92
CA ASN A 73 14.88 0.35 -2.16
C ASN A 73 14.24 -1.04 -2.01
N SER A 74 13.58 -1.50 -3.06
CA SER A 74 12.92 -2.79 -3.13
C SER A 74 13.66 -3.79 -4.02
N ASP A 75 14.83 -3.44 -4.54
CA ASP A 75 15.65 -4.35 -5.35
C ASP A 75 15.90 -5.65 -4.58
N LEU A 76 15.32 -6.73 -5.12
CA LEU A 76 15.74 -8.08 -4.83
C LEU A 76 16.86 -8.39 -5.83
N ALA A 77 18.10 -8.36 -5.38
CA ALA A 77 19.15 -9.08 -6.09
C ALA A 77 18.95 -10.57 -5.75
N VAL A 78 18.30 -11.32 -6.63
CA VAL A 78 18.32 -12.79 -6.60
C VAL A 78 19.34 -13.19 -7.64
N ASP A 79 20.44 -13.81 -7.20
CA ASP A 79 21.42 -14.37 -8.11
C ASP A 79 20.79 -15.62 -8.76
N GLU A 80 20.45 -15.52 -10.04
CA GLU A 80 19.77 -16.60 -10.77
C GLU A 80 20.69 -17.82 -10.96
N GLU A 81 22.01 -17.63 -10.90
CA GLU A 81 23.00 -18.70 -11.07
C GLU A 81 23.13 -19.58 -9.81
N ASP A 82 22.87 -19.04 -8.61
CA ASP A 82 23.04 -19.72 -7.33
C ASP A 82 21.76 -20.41 -6.79
N VAL A 83 20.63 -20.32 -7.51
CA VAL A 83 19.33 -20.72 -6.97
C VAL A 83 18.68 -21.86 -7.77
N ILE A 84 18.71 -23.06 -7.21
CA ILE A 84 18.06 -24.28 -7.75
C ILE A 84 16.52 -24.14 -7.87
N ASN A 85 15.90 -23.30 -7.03
CA ASN A 85 14.45 -23.07 -7.05
C ASN A 85 14.12 -21.57 -6.91
N LEU A 86 14.14 -20.87 -8.05
CA LEU A 86 13.87 -19.43 -8.15
C LEU A 86 12.55 -19.01 -7.47
N ARG A 87 11.50 -19.85 -7.54
CA ARG A 87 10.21 -19.57 -6.87
C ARG A 87 10.35 -19.47 -5.35
N MET A 88 11.14 -20.37 -4.75
CA MET A 88 11.38 -20.35 -3.31
C MET A 88 12.23 -19.15 -2.89
N ALA A 89 13.29 -18.84 -3.64
CA ALA A 89 14.13 -17.67 -3.38
C ALA A 89 13.37 -16.36 -3.54
N LEU A 90 12.52 -16.22 -4.56
CA LEU A 90 11.64 -15.06 -4.73
C LEU A 90 10.67 -14.93 -3.55
N ARG A 91 10.03 -16.02 -3.08
CA ARG A 91 9.16 -15.97 -1.90
C ARG A 91 9.92 -15.50 -0.66
N GLN A 92 11.13 -16.01 -0.43
CA GLN A 92 11.97 -15.60 0.71
C GLN A 92 12.47 -14.15 0.57
N GLY A 93 12.91 -13.73 -0.60
CA GLY A 93 13.36 -12.36 -0.84
C GLY A 93 12.22 -11.34 -0.74
N LEU A 94 10.99 -11.71 -1.12
CA LEU A 94 9.79 -10.88 -0.94
C LEU A 94 9.52 -10.59 0.55
N HIS A 95 9.81 -11.54 1.46
CA HIS A 95 9.75 -11.30 2.90
C HIS A 95 10.82 -10.29 3.37
N HIS A 96 12.00 -10.29 2.74
CA HIS A 96 13.11 -9.40 3.08
C HIS A 96 13.05 -8.03 2.40
N ARG A 97 12.13 -7.80 1.46
CA ARG A 97 11.93 -6.53 0.75
C ARG A 97 11.78 -5.31 1.67
N HIS A 98 11.32 -5.53 2.91
CA HIS A 98 11.19 -4.45 3.90
C HIS A 98 12.52 -3.98 4.53
N TYR A 99 13.64 -4.65 4.24
CA TYR A 99 14.97 -4.36 4.80
C TYR A 99 15.94 -3.72 3.80
N GLY A 100 15.54 -3.45 2.55
CA GLY A 100 16.39 -2.77 1.57
C GLY A 100 16.90 -1.41 2.06
N GLN A 101 17.95 -0.89 1.42
CA GLN A 101 18.60 0.36 1.85
C GLN A 101 17.60 1.52 1.88
N ALA A 102 17.66 2.35 2.92
CA ALA A 102 16.85 3.56 2.98
C ALA A 102 17.34 4.54 1.89
N VAL A 103 16.40 5.13 1.16
CA VAL A 103 16.72 6.05 0.04
C VAL A 103 16.08 7.42 0.20
N ARG A 104 15.00 7.53 0.99
CA ARG A 104 14.29 8.79 1.20
C ARG A 104 13.68 8.84 2.58
N LEU A 105 13.81 10.00 3.23
CA LEU A 105 13.11 10.34 4.46
C LEU A 105 12.16 11.51 4.19
N GLU A 106 10.87 11.30 4.42
CA GLU A 106 9.87 12.36 4.44
C GLU A 106 9.48 12.66 5.89
N VAL A 107 9.41 13.93 6.26
CA VAL A 107 8.95 14.40 7.57
C VAL A 107 7.96 15.54 7.41
N SER A 108 7.10 15.77 8.40
CA SER A 108 6.27 16.99 8.44
C SER A 108 7.14 18.26 8.37
N ALA A 109 6.66 19.32 7.70
CA ALA A 109 7.41 20.57 7.60
C ALA A 109 7.80 21.16 8.96
N SER A 110 6.95 20.98 9.97
CA SER A 110 7.17 21.40 11.37
C SER A 110 8.11 20.51 12.18
N CYS A 111 8.68 19.45 11.58
CA CYS A 111 9.64 18.58 12.27
C CYS A 111 10.86 19.41 12.71
N SER A 112 11.34 19.27 13.94
CA SER A 112 12.57 19.95 14.34
C SER A 112 13.78 19.44 13.56
N ALA A 113 14.85 20.24 13.50
CA ALA A 113 16.11 19.79 12.94
C ALA A 113 16.70 18.61 13.74
N VAL A 114 16.54 18.62 15.06
CA VAL A 114 17.00 17.56 15.97
C VAL A 114 16.38 16.22 15.60
N LEU A 115 15.04 16.12 15.55
CA LEU A 115 14.36 14.88 15.21
C LEU A 115 14.64 14.41 13.79
N ALA A 116 14.74 15.33 12.83
CA ALA A 116 15.09 14.98 11.45
C ALA A 116 16.51 14.41 11.35
N ASN A 117 17.48 15.00 12.06
CA ASN A 117 18.87 14.54 12.07
C ASN A 117 19.01 13.16 12.72
N VAL A 118 18.29 12.90 13.81
CA VAL A 118 18.23 11.55 14.43
C VAL A 118 17.76 10.51 13.41
N LEU A 119 16.69 10.80 12.67
CA LEU A 119 16.16 9.88 11.65
C LEU A 119 17.13 9.70 10.47
N LEU A 120 17.81 10.76 10.03
CA LEU A 120 18.82 10.68 8.98
C LEU A 120 20.00 9.79 9.39
N GLN A 121 20.56 10.02 10.58
CA GLN A 121 21.67 9.22 11.12
C GLN A 121 21.27 7.76 11.30
N GLN A 122 20.11 7.50 11.92
CA GLN A 122 19.61 6.14 12.14
C GLN A 122 19.43 5.35 10.83
N HIS A 123 19.13 6.03 9.73
CA HIS A 123 18.91 5.41 8.43
C HIS A 123 20.09 5.54 7.47
N GLY A 124 21.22 6.13 7.89
CA GLY A 124 22.38 6.35 7.04
C GLY A 124 22.08 7.21 5.81
N LEU A 125 21.14 8.15 5.95
CA LEU A 125 20.67 8.99 4.85
C LEU A 125 21.40 10.34 4.82
N PRO A 126 21.79 10.83 3.64
CA PRO A 126 22.36 12.16 3.50
C PRO A 126 21.25 13.23 3.60
N GLN A 127 21.60 14.48 3.88
CA GLN A 127 20.63 15.58 4.02
C GLN A 127 19.77 15.79 2.77
N GLN A 128 20.33 15.53 1.59
CA GLN A 128 19.63 15.63 0.30
C GLN A 128 18.47 14.63 0.17
N ALA A 129 18.47 13.56 0.99
CA ALA A 129 17.39 12.58 1.05
C ALA A 129 16.26 12.99 2.02
N LEU A 130 16.37 14.13 2.71
CA LEU A 130 15.36 14.68 3.60
C LEU A 130 14.36 15.55 2.85
N PHE A 131 13.09 15.17 2.90
CA PHE A 131 11.98 15.91 2.32
C PHE A 131 11.05 16.40 3.42
N ARG A 132 10.95 17.71 3.58
CA ARG A 132 10.04 18.38 4.52
C ARG A 132 8.73 18.72 3.80
N VAL A 133 7.64 18.04 4.15
CA VAL A 133 6.37 18.17 3.43
C VAL A 133 5.41 19.14 4.11
N LYS A 134 4.85 20.08 3.33
CA LYS A 134 3.76 20.97 3.76
C LYS A 134 2.43 20.24 3.64
N GLY A 135 2.09 19.45 4.67
CA GLY A 135 0.86 18.66 4.72
C GLY A 135 1.06 17.27 5.35
N PRO A 136 0.11 16.34 5.13
CA PRO A 136 0.24 14.96 5.61
C PRO A 136 1.46 14.26 5.01
N VAL A 137 2.25 13.61 5.87
CA VAL A 137 3.28 12.68 5.38
C VAL A 137 2.58 11.47 4.77
N ASN A 138 3.10 10.98 3.63
CA ASN A 138 2.51 9.86 2.89
C ASN A 138 1.12 10.17 2.32
N MET A 139 1.04 11.18 1.46
CA MET A 139 -0.21 11.64 0.84
C MET A 139 -0.99 10.55 0.09
N VAL A 140 -0.31 9.50 -0.41
CA VAL A 140 -0.96 8.34 -1.04
C VAL A 140 -1.99 7.68 -0.11
N ARG A 141 -1.80 7.74 1.21
CA ARG A 141 -2.78 7.21 2.18
C ARG A 141 -4.12 7.96 2.17
N GLN A 142 -4.16 9.18 1.62
CA GLN A 142 -5.38 9.95 1.49
C GLN A 142 -6.28 9.44 0.35
N MET A 143 -5.79 8.57 -0.53
CA MET A 143 -6.61 7.94 -1.57
C MET A 143 -7.81 7.18 -0.98
N GLN A 144 -7.71 6.71 0.27
CA GLN A 144 -8.82 6.10 1.00
C GLN A 144 -10.05 7.04 1.10
N LEU A 145 -9.88 8.36 0.98
CA LEU A 145 -11.01 9.30 0.97
C LEU A 145 -11.98 9.04 -0.17
N ILE A 146 -11.49 8.58 -1.32
CA ILE A 146 -12.34 8.37 -2.50
C ILE A 146 -13.42 7.34 -2.16
N ASP A 147 -13.02 6.19 -1.63
CA ASP A 147 -13.93 5.10 -1.22
C ASP A 147 -14.74 5.45 0.04
N LEU A 148 -14.22 6.31 0.92
CA LEU A 148 -14.94 6.73 2.13
C LEU A 148 -16.02 7.78 1.85
N VAL A 149 -15.80 8.63 0.85
CA VAL A 149 -16.75 9.65 0.42
C VAL A 149 -17.81 9.02 -0.49
N ASP A 150 -17.38 8.10 -1.37
CA ASP A 150 -18.20 7.30 -2.30
C ASP A 150 -19.38 8.07 -2.90
N ASP A 151 -19.08 9.26 -3.43
CA ASP A 151 -20.09 10.13 -4.02
C ASP A 151 -20.12 9.93 -5.54
N PRO A 152 -21.17 9.34 -6.12
CA PRO A 152 -21.21 9.09 -7.56
C PRO A 152 -21.05 10.37 -8.41
N ALA A 153 -21.40 11.54 -7.87
CA ALA A 153 -21.22 12.82 -8.57
C ALA A 153 -19.75 13.26 -8.65
N LEU A 154 -18.87 12.72 -7.80
CA LEU A 154 -17.44 13.01 -7.77
C LEU A 154 -16.59 11.87 -8.38
N LEU A 155 -17.23 10.81 -8.86
CA LEU A 155 -16.57 9.64 -9.44
C LEU A 155 -16.78 9.59 -10.95
N PHE A 156 -15.85 8.95 -11.65
CA PHE A 156 -16.09 8.56 -13.04
C PHE A 156 -17.24 7.56 -13.10
N SER A 157 -18.08 7.66 -14.13
CA SER A 157 -19.13 6.66 -14.34
C SER A 157 -18.52 5.26 -14.44
N PRO A 158 -19.04 4.27 -13.70
CA PRO A 158 -18.52 2.91 -13.78
C PRO A 158 -18.57 2.38 -15.22
N TRP A 159 -17.44 1.89 -15.71
CA TRP A 159 -17.38 1.20 -16.99
C TRP A 159 -17.67 -0.29 -16.78
N LYS A 160 -18.71 -0.80 -17.44
CA LYS A 160 -19.00 -2.25 -17.48
C LYS A 160 -18.49 -2.79 -18.81
N PRO A 161 -17.46 -3.66 -18.82
CA PRO A 161 -16.99 -4.30 -20.04
C PRO A 161 -18.12 -5.07 -20.70
N ALA A 162 -18.17 -5.05 -22.03
CA ALA A 162 -19.09 -5.89 -22.79
C ALA A 162 -18.44 -7.25 -23.07
N TRP A 163 -19.24 -8.29 -23.32
CA TRP A 163 -18.69 -9.53 -23.85
C TRP A 163 -17.93 -9.28 -25.17
N PRO A 164 -16.78 -9.94 -25.44
CA PRO A 164 -16.02 -9.70 -26.66
C PRO A 164 -16.86 -9.85 -27.91
N ARG A 165 -16.84 -8.85 -28.80
CA ARG A 165 -17.75 -8.79 -29.97
C ARG A 165 -17.58 -9.94 -30.95
N GLN A 166 -16.38 -10.52 -30.99
CA GLN A 166 -16.06 -11.65 -31.86
C GLN A 166 -16.55 -13.00 -31.31
N LEU A 167 -17.01 -13.04 -30.06
CA LEU A 167 -17.52 -14.22 -29.40
C LEU A 167 -19.02 -14.09 -29.13
N VAL A 168 -19.71 -15.23 -29.22
CA VAL A 168 -21.10 -15.37 -28.78
C VAL A 168 -21.09 -16.02 -27.41
N ALA A 169 -21.59 -15.32 -26.41
CA ALA A 169 -21.69 -15.82 -25.04
C ALA A 169 -22.49 -17.13 -24.97
N GLY A 170 -22.08 -18.04 -24.09
CA GLY A 170 -22.71 -19.35 -23.90
C GLY A 170 -22.45 -20.36 -25.02
N ARG A 171 -21.61 -20.04 -26.00
CA ARG A 171 -21.07 -20.99 -26.98
C ARG A 171 -19.61 -21.27 -26.67
N SER A 172 -19.14 -22.46 -27.05
CA SER A 172 -17.73 -22.83 -26.83
C SER A 172 -16.79 -21.79 -27.44
N VAL A 173 -15.92 -21.22 -26.62
CA VAL A 173 -14.85 -20.31 -27.03
C VAL A 173 -13.84 -21.06 -27.91
N MET A 174 -13.51 -22.31 -27.56
CA MET A 174 -12.59 -23.14 -28.36
C MET A 174 -13.12 -23.42 -29.78
N GLU A 175 -14.42 -23.73 -29.93
CA GLU A 175 -15.04 -23.93 -31.25
C GLU A 175 -15.10 -22.64 -32.08
N GLN A 176 -15.24 -21.49 -31.43
CA GLN A 176 -15.23 -20.20 -32.11
C GLN A 176 -13.82 -19.84 -32.60
N MET A 177 -12.79 -20.07 -31.77
CA MET A 177 -11.39 -19.89 -32.14
C MET A 177 -10.93 -20.81 -33.28
N ARG A 178 -11.54 -22.01 -33.42
CA ARG A 178 -11.28 -22.89 -34.58
C ARG A 178 -11.67 -22.25 -35.92
N LYS A 179 -12.57 -21.27 -35.93
CA LYS A 179 -13.05 -20.59 -37.16
C LYS A 179 -12.21 -19.38 -37.55
N GLY A 180 -11.40 -18.85 -36.64
CA GLY A 180 -10.54 -17.69 -36.87
C GLY A 180 -10.00 -17.11 -35.58
N ASP A 181 -9.05 -16.19 -35.72
CA ASP A 181 -8.43 -15.50 -34.59
C ASP A 181 -9.46 -14.68 -33.80
N VAL A 182 -9.29 -14.66 -32.47
CA VAL A 182 -10.14 -13.89 -31.55
C VAL A 182 -9.30 -12.82 -30.87
N LEU A 183 -9.67 -11.56 -31.04
CA LEU A 183 -9.11 -10.41 -30.33
C LEU A 183 -10.05 -9.98 -29.20
N ILE A 184 -9.50 -9.79 -28.00
CA ILE A 184 -10.20 -9.24 -26.83
C ILE A 184 -9.52 -7.92 -26.44
N HIS A 185 -10.25 -6.81 -26.48
CA HIS A 185 -9.73 -5.48 -26.19
C HIS A 185 -10.11 -5.01 -24.78
N GLN A 186 -9.21 -5.25 -23.82
CA GLN A 186 -9.38 -4.78 -22.45
C GLN A 186 -9.05 -3.28 -22.29
N PRO A 187 -9.69 -2.54 -21.37
CA PRO A 187 -10.76 -2.98 -20.45
C PRO A 187 -12.18 -2.84 -21.02
N PHE A 188 -12.33 -2.66 -22.35
CA PHE A 188 -13.63 -2.45 -23.00
C PHE A 188 -14.42 -3.74 -23.12
N GLU A 189 -13.72 -4.85 -23.34
CA GLU A 189 -14.27 -6.20 -23.42
C GLU A 189 -13.88 -7.03 -22.19
N ASP A 190 -14.79 -7.92 -21.80
CA ASP A 190 -14.72 -8.69 -20.57
C ASP A 190 -13.59 -9.73 -20.62
N PHE A 191 -12.84 -9.85 -19.52
CA PHE A 191 -11.80 -10.87 -19.37
C PHE A 191 -12.40 -12.26 -19.12
N ASP A 192 -13.67 -12.34 -18.74
CA ASP A 192 -14.34 -13.61 -18.45
C ASP A 192 -14.32 -14.59 -19.64
N ALA A 193 -14.20 -14.10 -20.88
CA ALA A 193 -14.00 -14.95 -22.06
C ALA A 193 -12.69 -15.78 -22.00
N VAL A 194 -11.62 -15.20 -21.45
CA VAL A 194 -10.36 -15.93 -21.22
C VAL A 194 -10.56 -16.98 -20.12
N LEU A 195 -11.35 -16.67 -19.09
CA LEU A 195 -11.67 -17.62 -18.04
C LEU A 195 -12.56 -18.77 -18.54
N GLU A 196 -13.54 -18.48 -19.42
CA GLU A 196 -14.36 -19.51 -20.07
C GLU A 196 -13.51 -20.43 -20.95
N LEU A 197 -12.60 -19.88 -21.76
CA LEU A 197 -11.64 -20.67 -22.53
C LEU A 197 -10.84 -21.63 -21.64
N LEU A 198 -10.34 -21.16 -20.50
CA LEU A 198 -9.60 -22.00 -19.56
C LEU A 198 -10.49 -23.07 -18.91
N ARG A 199 -11.73 -22.73 -18.56
CA ARG A 199 -12.69 -23.69 -18.01
C ARG A 199 -13.06 -24.77 -19.03
N GLU A 200 -13.28 -24.41 -20.29
CA GLU A 200 -13.48 -25.37 -21.38
C GLU A 200 -12.28 -26.29 -21.52
N ALA A 201 -11.08 -25.71 -21.62
CA ALA A 201 -9.86 -26.47 -21.83
C ALA A 201 -9.56 -27.46 -20.69
N VAL A 202 -9.89 -27.12 -19.43
CA VAL A 202 -9.69 -28.02 -18.28
C VAL A 202 -10.65 -29.21 -18.30
N ASN A 203 -11.84 -29.07 -18.90
CA ASN A 203 -12.86 -30.12 -18.91
C ASN A 203 -12.93 -30.91 -20.23
N ASP A 204 -12.20 -30.48 -21.27
CA ASP A 204 -12.16 -31.16 -22.56
C ASP A 204 -11.18 -32.35 -22.51
N PRO A 205 -11.64 -33.61 -22.68
CA PRO A 205 -10.77 -34.78 -22.67
C PRO A 205 -9.75 -34.81 -23.82
N GLN A 206 -9.91 -33.97 -24.85
CA GLN A 206 -8.97 -33.83 -25.95
C GLN A 206 -7.81 -32.86 -25.64
N VAL A 207 -7.89 -32.08 -24.56
CA VAL A 207 -6.82 -31.17 -24.15
C VAL A 207 -5.75 -31.94 -23.39
N LEU A 208 -4.57 -32.06 -24.00
CA LEU A 208 -3.44 -32.78 -23.42
C LEU A 208 -2.65 -31.96 -22.40
N ALA A 209 -2.54 -30.64 -22.61
CA ALA A 209 -1.75 -29.75 -21.76
C ALA A 209 -2.22 -28.30 -21.86
N ILE A 210 -2.14 -27.58 -20.74
CA ILE A 210 -2.33 -26.13 -20.67
C ILE A 210 -1.01 -25.52 -20.18
N LYS A 211 -0.44 -24.60 -20.96
CA LYS A 211 0.77 -23.87 -20.61
C LYS A 211 0.44 -22.38 -20.54
N GLN A 212 0.74 -21.75 -19.41
CA GLN A 212 0.53 -20.33 -19.21
C GLN A 212 1.69 -19.73 -18.43
N THR A 213 2.06 -18.50 -18.78
CA THR A 213 2.98 -17.70 -18.00
C THR A 213 2.19 -16.89 -16.99
N ILE A 214 2.58 -16.97 -15.72
CA ILE A 214 1.97 -16.17 -14.65
C ILE A 214 2.96 -15.09 -14.27
N TYR A 215 2.54 -13.84 -14.44
CA TYR A 215 3.25 -12.66 -14.00
C TYR A 215 2.35 -11.85 -13.06
N ARG A 216 2.95 -11.13 -12.11
CA ARG A 216 2.23 -10.28 -11.15
C ARG A 216 2.87 -8.91 -11.07
#